data_AF-A0A3G3K0F6-F1
#
_entry.id   AF-A0A3G3K0F6-F1
#
_cell.length_a   1.000
_cell.length_b   1.000
_cell.length_c   1.000
_cell.angle_alpha   90.00
_cell.angle_beta   90.00
_cell.angle_gamma   90.00
#
_symmetry.space_group_name_H-M   'P 1'
#
loop_
_entity.id
_entity.type
_entity.pdbx_description
1 polymer ?
#
loop_
_entity_poly.entity_id
_entity_poly.type
_entity_poly.pdbx_seq_one_letter_code
_entity_poly.pdbx_strand_id
1 'polypeptide(L)'
;MSVVVCPWCQSEIPQEEGAEPEKFCPVCENELDGYRTLRIGLGDEEDEEEEEEYTGGDSSESGEDLSWVDDGELTEKNEALLRFEESVEKLLDEQDVVPECPHCREYMLEAGEAQVAPSAFRPRVPDELGQPVLEAPFSYTVYVCPACFTVQQTLSEEGRSQIARRLSQAGTARSGKRP
;
A
#
# COMPACT_ATOMS: atom_id res chain seq x y z
N MET A 1 25.17 25.87 -8.79
CA MET A 1 24.23 25.39 -7.75
C MET A 1 23.40 24.26 -8.33
N SER A 2 23.56 23.05 -7.81
CA SER A 2 22.69 21.91 -8.09
C SER A 2 21.78 21.65 -6.89
N VAL A 3 20.66 20.97 -7.12
CA VAL A 3 19.71 20.57 -6.07
C VAL A 3 19.58 19.06 -6.11
N VAL A 4 19.74 18.43 -4.96
CA VAL A 4 19.48 16.99 -4.76
C VAL A 4 18.18 16.85 -3.98
N VAL A 5 17.27 16.02 -4.45
CA VAL A 5 16.00 15.77 -3.74
C VAL A 5 16.16 14.53 -2.87
N CYS A 6 15.80 14.64 -1.58
CA CYS A 6 15.86 13.52 -0.65
C CYS A 6 14.84 12.42 -1.01
N PRO A 7 15.25 11.14 -1.13
CA PRO A 7 14.36 9.99 -1.31
C PRO A 7 13.21 9.88 -0.31
N TRP A 8 13.52 10.23 0.94
CA TRP A 8 12.76 9.79 2.09
C TRP A 8 11.73 10.83 2.50
N CYS A 9 12.16 12.09 2.62
CA CYS A 9 11.32 13.22 3.01
C CYS A 9 11.01 14.19 1.88
N GLN A 10 11.52 13.96 0.66
CA GLN A 10 11.29 14.78 -0.53
C GLN A 10 11.75 16.24 -0.40
N SER A 11 12.63 16.52 0.58
CA SER A 11 13.20 17.86 0.75
C SER A 11 14.27 18.15 -0.30
N GLU A 12 14.27 19.38 -0.81
CA GLU A 12 15.28 19.90 -1.73
C GLU A 12 16.52 20.30 -0.94
N ILE A 13 17.65 19.67 -1.25
CA ILE A 13 18.94 19.90 -0.58
C ILE A 13 19.82 20.71 -1.53
N PRO A 14 20.11 21.99 -1.22
CA PRO A 14 21.00 22.80 -2.03
C PRO A 14 22.44 22.28 -1.94
N GLN A 15 23.09 22.07 -3.08
CA GLN A 15 24.50 21.66 -3.15
C GLN A 15 25.37 22.83 -3.61
N GLU A 16 26.41 23.13 -2.84
CA GLU A 16 27.43 24.11 -3.21
C GLU A 16 28.35 23.57 -4.31
N GLU A 17 28.76 24.44 -5.23
CA GLU A 17 29.55 24.06 -6.40
C GLU A 17 30.99 23.72 -5.97
N GLY A 18 31.33 22.43 -5.95
CA GLY A 18 32.65 21.92 -5.54
C GLY A 18 32.70 21.27 -4.16
N ALA A 19 31.57 21.22 -3.43
CA ALA A 19 31.43 20.42 -2.22
C ALA A 19 31.16 18.94 -2.59
N GLU A 20 31.72 18.01 -1.81
CA GLU A 20 31.33 16.61 -1.89
C GLU A 20 29.86 16.46 -1.46
N PRO A 21 29.06 15.64 -2.15
CA PRO A 21 27.66 15.45 -1.80
C PRO A 21 27.54 14.88 -0.38
N GLU A 22 26.69 15.51 0.44
CA GLU A 22 26.42 15.03 1.79
C GLU A 22 25.87 13.60 1.76
N LYS A 23 26.38 12.73 2.63
CA LYS A 23 25.92 11.34 2.72
C LYS A 23 24.55 11.20 3.40
N PHE A 24 24.16 12.19 4.21
CA PHE A 24 22.94 12.16 5.00
C PHE A 24 22.06 13.38 4.70
N CYS A 25 20.75 13.19 4.73
CA CYS A 25 19.80 14.29 4.60
C CYS A 25 19.79 15.16 5.87
N PRO A 26 19.94 16.49 5.79
CA PRO A 26 19.90 17.36 6.97
C PRO A 26 18.51 17.53 7.58
N VAL A 27 17.45 17.05 6.91
CA VAL A 27 16.06 17.18 7.38
C VAL A 27 15.60 15.94 8.14
N CYS A 28 15.94 14.75 7.64
CA CYS A 28 15.44 13.49 8.20
C CYS A 28 16.54 12.48 8.56
N GLU A 29 17.81 12.88 8.46
CA GLU A 29 18.99 12.11 8.89
C GLU A 29 19.17 10.74 8.22
N ASN A 30 18.42 10.44 7.17
CA ASN A 30 18.58 9.22 6.37
C ASN A 30 19.73 9.36 5.36
N GLU A 31 20.37 8.24 5.06
CA GLU A 31 21.41 8.14 4.04
C GLU A 31 20.86 8.41 2.64
N LEU A 32 21.58 9.21 1.86
CA LEU A 32 21.26 9.61 0.49
C LEU A 32 21.86 8.64 -0.56
N ASP A 33 22.86 7.84 -0.19
CA ASP A 33 23.60 6.91 -1.07
C ASP A 33 23.01 5.47 -1.11
N GLY A 34 21.86 5.27 -0.46
CA GLY A 34 21.28 3.94 -0.19
C GLY A 34 20.10 3.52 -1.07
N TYR A 35 20.01 3.97 -2.33
CA TYR A 35 18.90 3.53 -3.18
C TYR A 35 19.06 2.08 -3.63
N ARG A 36 18.28 1.18 -3.01
CA ARG A 36 17.65 -0.01 -3.61
C ARG A 36 18.54 -0.90 -4.49
N THR A 37 19.80 -1.10 -4.13
CA THR A 37 20.58 -2.22 -4.67
C THR A 37 21.13 -3.05 -3.54
N LEU A 38 20.43 -4.12 -3.19
CA LEU A 38 21.08 -5.28 -2.57
C LEU A 38 22.04 -5.84 -3.62
N ARG A 39 23.35 -5.57 -3.46
CA ARG A 39 24.37 -6.30 -4.22
C ARG A 39 24.52 -7.67 -3.57
N ILE A 40 23.69 -8.60 -4.00
CA ILE A 40 23.81 -9.99 -3.59
C ILE A 40 24.98 -10.56 -4.40
N GLY A 41 26.12 -10.78 -3.73
CA GLY A 41 27.22 -11.56 -4.29
C GLY A 41 26.76 -13.01 -4.39
N LEU A 42 26.22 -13.40 -5.55
CA LEU A 42 26.12 -14.81 -5.91
C LEU A 42 27.56 -15.25 -6.20
N GLY A 43 28.16 -15.95 -5.25
CA GLY A 43 29.51 -16.49 -5.39
C GLY A 43 29.55 -17.43 -6.58
N ASP A 44 30.15 -16.97 -7.67
CA ASP A 44 30.78 -17.85 -8.66
C ASP A 44 32.20 -18.06 -8.14
N GLU A 45 32.49 -19.32 -7.83
CA GLU A 45 33.81 -19.79 -7.45
C GLU A 45 34.75 -19.59 -8.65
N GLU A 46 35.71 -18.65 -8.57
CA GLU A 46 37.10 -18.80 -9.03
C GLU A 46 37.87 -17.45 -8.97
N ASP A 47 38.97 -17.52 -8.21
CA ASP A 47 40.24 -16.77 -8.31
C ASP A 47 40.49 -15.42 -7.60
N GLU A 48 41.28 -15.58 -6.52
CA GLU A 48 42.54 -14.89 -6.15
C GLU A 48 42.53 -13.51 -5.45
N GLU A 49 42.83 -13.61 -4.14
CA GLU A 49 43.81 -12.83 -3.34
C GLU A 49 43.66 -11.31 -3.19
N GLU A 50 43.10 -10.87 -2.05
CA GLU A 50 43.72 -9.82 -1.21
C GLU A 50 43.53 -10.17 0.28
N GLU A 51 44.63 -10.48 0.97
CA GLU A 51 44.71 -10.72 2.42
C GLU A 51 44.58 -9.39 3.19
N GLU A 52 43.64 -9.30 4.13
CA GLU A 52 43.83 -8.50 5.34
C GLU A 52 43.52 -9.33 6.60
N GLU A 53 44.56 -9.50 7.41
CA GLU A 53 44.60 -10.23 8.67
C GLU A 53 43.61 -9.69 9.71
N TYR A 54 42.75 -10.55 10.25
CA TYR A 54 42.21 -10.39 11.60
C TYR A 54 42.60 -11.58 12.46
N THR A 55 43.51 -11.32 13.39
CA THR A 55 43.91 -12.21 14.48
C THR A 55 42.74 -12.44 15.44
N GLY A 56 42.22 -13.66 15.53
CA GLY A 56 41.26 -14.06 16.55
C GLY A 56 41.48 -15.51 16.94
N GLY A 57 42.09 -15.72 18.11
CA GLY A 57 42.61 -17.00 18.57
C GLY A 57 41.55 -18.10 18.72
N ASP A 58 41.95 -19.29 18.28
CA ASP A 58 41.37 -20.56 18.67
C ASP A 58 41.64 -20.86 20.16
N SER A 59 40.74 -21.66 20.74
CA SER A 59 40.77 -22.30 22.07
C SER A 59 40.07 -21.56 23.22
N SER A 60 38.76 -21.74 23.29
CA SER A 60 38.15 -22.27 24.53
C SER A 60 36.78 -22.88 24.24
N GLU A 61 36.66 -24.19 24.53
CA GLU A 61 35.39 -24.88 24.71
C GLU A 61 34.44 -24.07 25.59
N SER A 62 33.34 -23.61 25.01
CA SER A 62 32.07 -23.47 25.70
C SER A 62 30.99 -23.67 24.66
N GLY A 63 30.47 -24.90 24.60
CA GLY A 63 29.27 -25.23 23.84
C GLY A 63 28.08 -24.48 24.44
N GLU A 64 27.94 -23.20 24.10
CA GLU A 64 26.65 -22.54 24.14
C GLU A 64 25.84 -23.06 22.95
N ASP A 65 25.22 -24.20 23.24
CA ASP A 65 23.93 -24.66 22.74
C ASP A 65 23.14 -23.57 21.99
N LEU A 66 23.44 -23.39 20.70
CA LEU A 66 22.48 -22.86 19.75
C LEU A 66 21.47 -23.99 19.49
N SER A 67 20.75 -24.40 20.54
CA SER A 67 19.59 -25.27 20.42
C SER A 67 18.59 -24.51 19.56
N TRP A 68 18.65 -24.77 18.26
CA TRP A 68 17.56 -24.82 17.32
C TRP A 68 16.26 -24.38 17.99
N VAL A 69 15.97 -23.08 17.90
CA VAL A 69 14.63 -22.56 18.09
C VAL A 69 13.72 -23.46 17.28
N ASP A 70 12.82 -24.13 18.01
CA ASP A 70 11.88 -25.16 17.57
C ASP A 70 11.43 -24.97 16.10
N ASP A 71 11.98 -25.80 15.20
CA ASP A 71 11.74 -25.77 13.74
C ASP A 71 10.28 -26.12 13.36
N GLY A 72 9.52 -26.69 14.31
CA GLY A 72 8.11 -27.03 14.14
C GLY A 72 7.21 -25.81 14.02
N GLU A 73 7.39 -24.80 14.87
CA GLU A 73 6.54 -23.59 14.87
C GLU A 73 6.77 -22.72 13.62
N LEU A 74 8.00 -22.66 13.11
CA LEU A 74 8.34 -21.94 11.88
C LEU A 74 7.77 -22.63 10.64
N THR A 75 7.78 -23.97 10.62
CA THR A 75 7.24 -24.76 9.50
C THR A 75 5.70 -24.69 9.44
N GLU A 76 5.00 -24.76 10.58
CA GLU A 76 3.54 -24.63 10.64
C GLU A 76 3.06 -23.22 10.26
N LYS A 77 3.76 -22.16 10.70
CA LYS A 77 3.48 -20.77 10.30
C LYS A 77 3.62 -20.58 8.79
N ASN A 78 4.59 -21.25 8.17
CA ASN A 78 4.80 -21.22 6.73
C ASN A 78 3.62 -21.87 5.98
N GLU A 79 3.13 -23.01 6.46
CA GLU A 79 1.99 -23.70 5.83
C GLU A 79 0.67 -22.91 5.96
N ALA A 80 0.45 -22.22 7.08
CA ALA A 80 -0.71 -21.35 7.25
C ALA A 80 -0.67 -20.13 6.31
N LEU A 81 0.50 -19.53 6.12
CA LEU A 81 0.69 -18.40 5.21
C LEU A 81 0.46 -18.81 3.75
N LEU A 82 1.02 -19.95 3.33
CA LEU A 82 0.82 -20.48 1.97
C LEU A 82 -0.66 -20.75 1.67
N ARG A 83 -1.40 -21.33 2.63
CA ARG A 83 -2.86 -21.53 2.47
C ARG A 83 -3.62 -20.22 2.39
N PHE A 84 -3.19 -19.21 3.14
CA PHE A 84 -3.80 -17.88 3.07
C PHE A 84 -3.58 -17.27 1.68
N GLU A 85 -2.36 -17.25 1.17
CA GLU A 85 -2.01 -16.73 -0.16
C GLU A 85 -2.79 -17.47 -1.27
N GLU A 86 -2.82 -18.81 -1.24
CA GLU A 86 -3.58 -19.61 -2.20
C GLU A 86 -5.10 -19.31 -2.14
N SER A 87 -5.64 -19.10 -0.94
CA SER A 87 -7.05 -18.75 -0.77
C SER A 87 -7.36 -17.36 -1.31
N VAL A 88 -6.46 -16.40 -1.10
CA VAL A 88 -6.56 -15.04 -1.62
C VAL A 88 -6.57 -15.08 -3.15
N GLU A 89 -5.62 -15.79 -3.77
CA GLU A 89 -5.55 -15.91 -5.24
C GLU A 89 -6.82 -16.50 -5.84
N LYS A 90 -7.33 -17.60 -5.27
CA LYS A 90 -8.58 -18.23 -5.74
C LYS A 90 -9.78 -17.28 -5.69
N LEU A 91 -9.90 -16.52 -4.59
CA LEU A 91 -11.00 -15.57 -4.45
C LEU A 91 -10.85 -14.41 -5.44
N LEU A 92 -9.63 -13.92 -5.69
CA LEU A 92 -9.37 -12.89 -6.68
C LEU A 92 -9.73 -13.35 -8.11
N ASP A 93 -9.43 -14.61 -8.45
CA ASP A 93 -9.75 -15.19 -9.76
C ASP A 93 -11.26 -15.35 -10.00
N GLU A 94 -12.04 -15.57 -8.94
CA GLU A 94 -13.51 -15.69 -9.01
C GLU A 94 -14.23 -14.33 -9.10
N GLN A 95 -13.58 -13.24 -8.69
CA GLN A 95 -14.18 -11.91 -8.63
C GLN A 95 -14.29 -11.23 -10.00
N ASP A 96 -15.47 -10.72 -10.34
CA ASP A 96 -15.69 -9.93 -11.55
C ASP A 96 -14.93 -8.59 -11.54
N VAL A 97 -14.79 -7.99 -10.35
CA VAL A 97 -14.13 -6.70 -10.16
C VAL A 97 -13.06 -6.83 -9.08
N VAL A 98 -11.84 -6.49 -9.46
CA VAL A 98 -10.66 -6.58 -8.59
C VAL A 98 -10.02 -5.20 -8.47
N PRO A 99 -10.43 -4.37 -7.49
CA PRO A 99 -9.86 -3.04 -7.32
C PRO A 99 -8.51 -3.08 -6.61
N GLU A 100 -7.65 -2.08 -6.90
CA GLU A 100 -6.38 -1.88 -6.19
C GLU A 100 -6.58 -1.10 -4.88
N CYS A 101 -5.86 -1.48 -3.84
CA CYS A 101 -5.88 -0.82 -2.55
C CYS A 101 -5.25 0.59 -2.64
N PRO A 102 -5.92 1.66 -2.18
CA PRO A 102 -5.36 3.00 -2.23
C PRO A 102 -4.14 3.19 -1.30
N HIS A 103 -3.93 2.30 -0.33
CA HIS A 103 -2.83 2.39 0.62
C HIS A 103 -1.56 1.67 0.15
N CYS A 104 -1.66 0.39 -0.20
CA CYS A 104 -0.52 -0.44 -0.58
C CYS A 104 -0.50 -0.87 -2.06
N ARG A 105 -1.55 -0.55 -2.83
CA ARG A 105 -1.74 -0.92 -4.26
C ARG A 105 -1.84 -2.42 -4.54
N GLU A 106 -2.13 -3.21 -3.51
CA GLU A 106 -2.46 -4.63 -3.66
C GLU A 106 -3.92 -4.83 -4.07
N TYR A 107 -4.23 -5.91 -4.78
CA TYR A 107 -5.60 -6.23 -5.15
C TYR A 107 -6.47 -6.54 -3.92
N MET A 108 -7.73 -6.11 -3.96
CA MET A 108 -8.65 -6.25 -2.84
C MET A 108 -9.71 -7.34 -3.07
N LEU A 109 -10.05 -8.03 -1.99
CA LEU A 109 -11.07 -9.07 -1.96
C LEU A 109 -12.45 -8.48 -1.74
N GLU A 110 -13.44 -8.96 -2.47
CA GLU A 110 -14.85 -8.62 -2.22
C GLU A 110 -15.34 -9.38 -0.99
N ALA A 111 -15.66 -8.63 0.08
CA ALA A 111 -16.16 -9.19 1.33
C ALA A 111 -17.70 -9.29 1.37
N GLY A 112 -18.38 -8.62 0.46
CA GLY A 112 -19.84 -8.67 0.29
C GLY A 112 -20.50 -7.30 0.21
N GLU A 113 -21.83 -7.29 0.32
CA GLU A 113 -22.64 -6.07 0.17
C GLU A 113 -23.27 -5.61 1.49
N ALA A 114 -23.25 -4.30 1.72
CA ALA A 114 -23.90 -3.65 2.86
C ALA A 114 -25.01 -2.71 2.36
N GLN A 115 -26.24 -2.88 2.86
CA GLN A 115 -27.36 -2.01 2.53
C GLN A 115 -27.59 -0.94 3.59
N VAL A 116 -27.78 0.30 3.16
CA VAL A 116 -28.05 1.43 4.04
C VAL A 116 -29.54 1.78 4.01
N ALA A 117 -30.19 1.64 5.17
CA ALA A 117 -31.59 1.97 5.35
C ALA A 117 -31.84 3.50 5.42
N PRO A 118 -33.04 3.98 5.07
CA PRO A 118 -33.39 5.41 5.15
C PRO A 118 -33.24 6.03 6.54
N SER A 119 -33.39 5.23 7.61
CA SER A 119 -33.20 5.70 8.99
C SER A 119 -31.74 5.83 9.40
N ALA A 120 -30.81 5.20 8.67
CA ALA A 120 -29.38 5.16 8.99
C ALA A 120 -28.56 6.16 8.17
N PHE A 121 -29.18 6.90 7.27
CA PHE A 121 -28.51 7.86 6.39
C PHE A 121 -29.19 9.22 6.42
N ARG A 122 -28.40 10.27 6.62
CA ARG A 122 -28.87 11.65 6.52
C ARG A 122 -28.37 12.27 5.21
N PRO A 123 -29.21 12.42 4.18
CA PRO A 123 -28.80 13.00 2.92
C PRO A 123 -28.34 14.45 3.08
N ARG A 124 -27.21 14.80 2.43
CA ARG A 124 -26.77 16.19 2.28
C ARG A 124 -27.44 16.80 1.04
N VAL A 125 -28.00 18.00 1.22
CA VAL A 125 -28.56 18.83 0.15
C VAL A 125 -27.65 20.05 -0.05
N PRO A 126 -26.81 20.09 -1.10
CA PRO A 126 -26.03 21.27 -1.45
C PRO A 126 -26.93 22.36 -2.03
N ASP A 127 -26.61 23.63 -1.75
CA ASP A 127 -27.36 24.78 -2.26
C ASP A 127 -27.32 24.88 -3.79
N GLU A 128 -26.22 24.47 -4.44
CA GLU A 128 -26.14 24.48 -5.90
C GLU A 128 -27.06 23.44 -6.55
N LEU A 129 -27.32 22.35 -5.84
CA LEU A 129 -28.09 21.22 -6.34
C LEU A 129 -29.58 21.34 -5.99
N GLY A 130 -29.91 21.89 -4.82
CA GLY A 130 -31.30 22.06 -4.34
C GLY A 130 -32.04 20.74 -4.04
N GLN A 131 -31.37 19.61 -4.20
CA GLN A 131 -31.86 18.26 -3.93
C GLN A 131 -30.73 17.40 -3.36
N PRO A 132 -31.02 16.26 -2.70
CA PRO A 132 -29.99 15.41 -2.13
C PRO A 132 -29.09 14.77 -3.21
N VAL A 133 -27.78 14.69 -2.92
CA VAL A 133 -26.79 14.05 -3.80
C VAL A 133 -27.05 12.55 -3.93
N LEU A 134 -27.36 11.90 -2.81
CA LEU A 134 -27.66 10.48 -2.69
C LEU A 134 -28.86 10.33 -1.75
N GLU A 135 -29.78 9.43 -2.05
CA GLU A 135 -30.92 9.09 -1.21
C GLU A 135 -30.90 7.61 -0.87
N ALA A 136 -31.21 7.30 0.38
CA ALA A 136 -31.41 5.94 0.82
C ALA A 136 -32.80 5.43 0.39
N PRO A 137 -32.97 4.12 0.12
CA PRO A 137 -31.98 3.07 0.32
C PRO A 137 -30.97 2.94 -0.84
N PHE A 138 -29.72 2.63 -0.51
CA PHE A 138 -28.66 2.25 -1.45
C PHE A 138 -27.76 1.19 -0.81
N SER A 139 -26.92 0.53 -1.61
CA SER A 139 -25.96 -0.47 -1.15
C SER A 139 -24.52 -0.08 -1.49
N TYR A 140 -23.58 -0.62 -0.72
CA TYR A 140 -22.15 -0.59 -0.98
C TYR A 140 -21.63 -2.01 -1.15
N THR A 141 -20.68 -2.21 -2.05
CA THR A 141 -19.81 -3.38 -2.08
C THR A 141 -18.58 -3.09 -1.23
N VAL A 142 -18.28 -3.98 -0.29
CA VAL A 142 -17.18 -3.85 0.66
C VAL A 142 -16.01 -4.68 0.16
N TYR A 143 -14.84 -4.05 0.09
CA TYR A 143 -13.59 -4.69 -0.30
C TYR A 143 -12.59 -4.64 0.85
N VAL A 144 -11.81 -5.71 1.03
CA VAL A 144 -10.78 -5.83 2.07
C VAL A 144 -9.45 -6.17 1.42
N CYS A 145 -8.41 -5.40 1.76
CA CYS A 145 -7.06 -5.69 1.27
C CYS A 145 -6.43 -6.84 2.08
N PRO A 146 -5.97 -7.93 1.46
CA PRO A 146 -5.33 -9.04 2.18
C PRO A 146 -3.95 -8.68 2.73
N ALA A 147 -3.25 -7.69 2.15
CA ALA A 147 -1.90 -7.30 2.58
C ALA A 147 -1.90 -6.32 3.77
N CYS A 148 -2.77 -5.30 3.76
CA CYS A 148 -2.79 -4.25 4.79
C CYS A 148 -4.10 -4.16 5.57
N PHE A 149 -5.08 -5.03 5.30
CA PHE A 149 -6.39 -5.09 5.96
C PHE A 149 -7.20 -3.79 5.93
N THR A 150 -6.85 -2.87 5.03
CA THR A 150 -7.65 -1.67 4.77
C THR A 150 -8.97 -2.07 4.13
N VAL A 151 -10.07 -1.49 4.63
CA VAL A 151 -11.42 -1.69 4.11
C VAL A 151 -11.79 -0.52 3.20
N GLN A 152 -12.26 -0.82 2.00
CA GLN A 152 -12.81 0.15 1.07
C GLN A 152 -14.28 -0.17 0.80
N GLN A 153 -15.09 0.87 0.61
CA GLN A 153 -16.48 0.73 0.19
C GLN A 153 -16.65 1.41 -1.15
N THR A 154 -17.28 0.71 -2.10
CA THR A 154 -17.70 1.31 -3.36
C THR A 154 -19.23 1.27 -3.44
N LEU A 155 -19.83 2.33 -3.98
CA LEU A 155 -21.28 2.38 -4.16
C LEU A 155 -21.73 1.31 -5.17
N SER A 156 -22.89 0.69 -4.99
CA SER A 156 -23.44 -0.25 -5.97
C SER A 156 -23.65 0.40 -7.33
N GLU A 157 -23.78 -0.40 -8.38
CA GLU A 157 -24.03 0.11 -9.73
C GLU A 157 -25.34 0.92 -9.81
N GLU A 158 -26.41 0.49 -9.12
CA GLU A 158 -27.65 1.26 -9.07
C GLU A 158 -27.45 2.60 -8.37
N GLY A 159 -26.69 2.60 -7.26
CA GLY A 159 -26.38 3.83 -6.53
C GLY A 159 -25.59 4.82 -7.40
N ARG A 160 -24.56 4.35 -8.12
CA ARG A 160 -23.78 5.17 -9.07
C ARG A 160 -24.67 5.75 -10.17
N SER A 161 -25.55 4.92 -10.73
CA SER A 161 -26.51 5.31 -11.77
C SER A 161 -27.50 6.37 -11.27
N GLN A 162 -27.99 6.23 -10.04
CA GLN A 162 -28.88 7.23 -9.43
C GLN A 162 -28.20 8.58 -9.28
N ILE A 163 -26.96 8.61 -8.76
CA ILE A 163 -26.19 9.85 -8.61
C ILE A 163 -25.94 10.49 -9.99
N ALA A 164 -25.47 9.72 -10.96
CA ALA A 164 -25.18 10.21 -12.31
C ALA A 164 -26.42 10.84 -12.99
N ARG A 165 -27.59 10.19 -12.86
CA ARG A 165 -28.86 10.73 -13.37
C ARG A 165 -29.26 12.03 -12.68
N ARG A 166 -29.13 12.12 -11.35
CA ARG A 166 -29.49 13.33 -10.59
C ARG A 166 -28.60 14.51 -10.94
N LEU A 167 -27.29 14.30 -10.99
CA LEU A 167 -26.33 15.36 -11.28
C LEU A 167 -26.45 15.87 -12.72
N SER A 168 -26.72 14.99 -13.69
CA SER A 168 -26.94 15.39 -15.09
C SER A 168 -28.25 16.17 -15.31
N GLN A 169 -29.32 15.82 -14.59
CA GLN A 169 -30.61 16.54 -14.66
C GLN A 169 -30.58 17.91 -13.97
N ALA A 170 -29.82 18.04 -12.88
CA ALA A 170 -29.69 19.32 -12.18
C ALA A 170 -28.97 20.40 -13.03
N GLY A 171 -27.99 20.00 -13.83
CA GLY A 171 -27.29 20.90 -14.76
C GLY A 171 -28.21 21.45 -15.86
N THR A 172 -29.12 20.61 -16.38
CA THR A 172 -30.05 20.99 -17.45
C THR A 172 -31.22 21.85 -16.95
N ALA A 173 -31.74 21.59 -15.74
CA ALA A 173 -32.82 22.39 -15.14
C ALA A 173 -32.43 23.86 -14.89
N ARG A 174 -31.14 24.16 -14.66
CA ARG A 174 -30.62 25.52 -14.50
C ARG A 174 -30.35 26.23 -15.85
N SER A 175 -30.02 25.49 -16.91
CA SER A 175 -29.79 26.06 -18.25
C SER A 175 -31.06 26.61 -18.92
N GLY A 176 -32.24 26.10 -18.57
CA GLY A 176 -33.53 26.56 -19.11
C GLY A 176 -34.10 27.80 -18.43
N LYS A 177 -33.42 28.34 -17.42
CA LYS A 177 -33.88 29.45 -16.57
C LYS A 177 -32.88 30.60 -16.62
N ARG A 178 -32.63 31.14 -17.82
CA ARG A 178 -32.02 32.47 -17.97
C ARG A 178 -33.15 33.50 -18.16
N PRO A 179 -33.08 34.68 -17.50
CA PRO A 179 -34.05 35.76 -17.69
C PRO A 179 -34.01 36.31 -19.12
#